data_AF-A0A069IJM4-F1
#
_entry.id   AF-A0A069IJM4-F1
#
_cell.length_a   1.000
_cell.length_b   1.000
_cell.length_c   1.000
_cell.angle_alpha   90.00
_cell.angle_beta   90.00
_cell.angle_gamma   90.00
#
_symmetry.space_group_name_H-M   'P 1'
#
loop_
_entity.id
_entity.type
_entity.pdbx_description
1 polymer ?
#
loop_
_entity_poly.entity_id
_entity_poly.type
_entity_poly.pdbx_seq_one_letter_code
_entity_poly.pdbx_strand_id
1 'polypeptide(L)'
;MPAATQVPAATAFVKPLRGKSKLLTVALAFLFGSLGLHRFYLGGLRDKFAWAHLLAALAGVIGVISIQTGAGTPALNWTFAIAGGTSVISAFLAAIVYGLRPDDKWDARFNPHGKPTRSGWPVVILVILSLLIGTGLLMAGLAISFQTFFESQVEAARALSQ
;
A
#
# COMPACT_ATOMS: atom_id res chain seq x y z
N MET A 1 -13.88 -43.08 53.59
CA MET A 1 -13.95 -42.46 52.26
C MET A 1 -12.90 -41.35 52.21
N PRO A 2 -11.81 -41.46 51.44
CA PRO A 2 -10.78 -40.44 51.43
C PRO A 2 -11.24 -39.22 50.61
N ALA A 3 -11.09 -38.03 51.18
CA ALA A 3 -11.38 -36.77 50.52
C ALA A 3 -10.39 -36.55 49.36
N ALA A 4 -10.91 -36.39 48.15
CA ALA A 4 -10.11 -36.10 46.97
C ALA A 4 -9.54 -34.67 47.06
N THR A 5 -8.23 -34.56 47.26
CA THR A 5 -7.49 -33.30 47.18
C THR A 5 -7.54 -32.78 45.73
N GLN A 6 -8.37 -31.76 45.50
CA GLN A 6 -8.42 -31.04 44.23
C GLN A 6 -7.20 -30.09 44.15
N VAL A 7 -6.28 -30.36 43.23
CA VAL A 7 -5.16 -29.46 42.93
C VAL A 7 -5.69 -28.34 42.03
N PRO A 8 -5.59 -27.06 42.42
CA PRO A 8 -6.07 -25.97 41.58
C PRO A 8 -5.22 -25.88 40.30
N ALA A 9 -5.86 -26.06 39.15
CA ALA A 9 -5.23 -25.87 37.85
C ALA A 9 -4.78 -24.41 37.74
N ALA A 10 -3.45 -24.20 37.73
CA ALA A 10 -2.86 -22.89 37.50
C ALA A 10 -3.34 -22.38 36.13
N THR A 11 -4.23 -21.40 36.14
CA THR A 11 -4.69 -20.71 34.93
C THR A 11 -3.51 -19.88 34.45
N ALA A 12 -2.72 -20.42 33.53
CA ALA A 12 -1.67 -19.66 32.87
C ALA A 12 -2.32 -18.42 32.25
N PHE A 13 -2.00 -17.24 32.78
CA PHE A 13 -2.34 -15.97 32.15
C PHE A 13 -1.59 -15.91 30.81
N VAL A 14 -2.20 -16.41 29.75
CA VAL A 14 -1.71 -16.19 28.39
C VAL A 14 -1.83 -14.70 28.16
N LYS A 15 -0.70 -13.98 28.20
CA LYS A 15 -0.65 -12.57 27.80
C LYS A 15 -1.24 -12.50 26.39
N PRO A 16 -2.38 -11.82 26.18
CA PRO A 16 -2.97 -11.76 24.85
C PRO A 16 -1.91 -11.13 23.96
N LEU A 17 -1.45 -11.88 22.96
CA LEU A 17 -0.59 -11.33 21.92
C LEU A 17 -1.35 -10.11 21.38
N ARG A 18 -0.71 -8.93 21.46
CA ARG A 18 -1.30 -7.72 20.89
C ARG A 18 -1.55 -8.00 19.40
N GLY A 19 -2.81 -8.20 19.04
CA GLY A 19 -3.22 -8.45 17.67
C GLY A 19 -2.85 -7.27 16.76
N LYS A 20 -2.71 -7.55 15.48
CA LYS A 20 -2.42 -6.51 14.48
C LYS A 20 -3.65 -5.63 14.30
N SER A 21 -3.43 -4.31 14.34
CA SER A 21 -4.48 -3.32 14.20
C SER A 21 -4.80 -3.06 12.73
N LYS A 22 -6.07 -3.24 12.36
CA LYS A 22 -6.57 -2.93 11.02
C LYS A 22 -6.47 -1.44 10.71
N LEU A 23 -6.84 -0.58 11.65
CA LEU A 23 -6.73 0.88 11.50
C LEU A 23 -5.28 1.29 11.21
N LEU A 24 -4.32 0.75 11.98
CA LEU A 24 -2.91 1.06 11.77
C LEU A 24 -2.42 0.59 10.40
N THR A 25 -2.86 -0.59 9.96
CA THR A 25 -2.50 -1.11 8.63
C THR A 25 -3.01 -0.21 7.52
N VAL A 26 -4.27 0.22 7.60
CA VAL A 26 -4.90 1.11 6.61
C VAL A 26 -4.24 2.49 6.63
N ALA A 27 -3.95 3.04 7.82
CA ALA A 27 -3.25 4.32 7.95
C ALA A 27 -1.82 4.24 7.39
N LEU A 28 -1.09 3.16 7.64
CA LEU A 28 0.23 2.92 7.06
C LEU A 28 0.16 2.75 5.54
N ALA A 29 -0.88 2.12 5.01
CA ALA A 29 -1.07 1.98 3.57
C ALA A 29 -1.37 3.34 2.92
N PHE A 30 -2.17 4.17 3.57
CA PHE A 30 -2.53 5.51 3.11
C PHE A 30 -1.35 6.50 3.14
N LEU A 31 -0.64 6.60 4.27
CA LEU A 31 0.42 7.60 4.45
C LEU A 31 1.78 7.16 3.91
N PHE A 32 2.12 5.88 4.10
CA PHE A 32 3.45 5.35 3.83
C PHE A 32 3.42 4.08 2.99
N GLY A 33 2.33 3.84 2.26
CA GLY A 33 2.17 2.59 1.57
C GLY A 33 3.04 2.47 0.32
N SER A 34 3.45 3.61 -0.28
CA SER A 34 4.45 3.62 -1.36
C SER A 34 5.81 3.07 -0.88
N LEU A 35 6.14 3.23 0.41
CA LEU A 35 7.33 2.63 1.03
C LEU A 35 7.12 1.17 1.45
N GLY A 36 5.90 0.63 1.32
CA GLY A 36 5.57 -0.75 1.71
C GLY A 36 5.38 -0.97 3.23
N LEU A 37 5.30 0.09 4.05
CA LEU A 37 5.24 -0.05 5.53
C LEU A 37 4.04 -0.89 6.01
N HIS A 38 2.90 -0.80 5.34
CA HIS A 38 1.72 -1.61 5.66
C HIS A 38 1.98 -3.11 5.47
N ARG A 39 2.79 -3.50 4.47
CA ARG A 39 3.20 -4.88 4.24
C ARG A 39 4.28 -5.32 5.20
N PHE A 40 5.27 -4.47 5.51
CA PHE A 40 6.25 -4.77 6.56
C PHE A 40 5.58 -4.99 7.92
N TYR A 41 4.54 -4.22 8.25
CA TYR A 41 3.75 -4.42 9.46
C TYR A 41 3.03 -5.78 9.49
N LEU A 42 2.53 -6.24 8.35
CA LEU A 42 1.76 -7.48 8.24
C LEU A 42 2.61 -8.74 8.04
N GLY A 43 3.55 -8.74 7.11
CA GLY A 43 4.38 -9.87 6.72
C GLY A 43 5.81 -9.86 7.27
N GLY A 44 6.22 -8.78 7.94
CA GLY A 44 7.59 -8.61 8.43
C GLY A 44 8.59 -8.31 7.30
N LEU A 45 9.89 -8.30 7.64
CA LEU A 45 10.99 -7.95 6.72
C LEU A 45 11.23 -8.95 5.57
N ARG A 46 10.59 -10.13 5.62
CA ARG A 46 10.70 -11.18 4.59
C ARG A 46 9.71 -10.99 3.43
N ASP A 47 8.86 -9.97 3.48
CA ASP A 47 7.87 -9.71 2.42
C ASP A 47 8.53 -9.08 1.18
N LYS A 48 8.68 -9.88 0.11
CA LYS A 48 9.25 -9.45 -1.17
C LYS A 48 8.49 -8.30 -1.82
N PHE A 49 7.18 -8.21 -1.61
CA PHE A 49 6.36 -7.14 -2.19
C PHE A 49 6.52 -5.82 -1.43
N ALA A 50 6.83 -5.87 -0.13
CA ALA A 50 7.16 -4.67 0.64
C ALA A 50 8.46 -4.04 0.11
N TRP A 51 9.46 -4.87 -0.18
CA TRP A 51 10.69 -4.44 -0.83
C TRP A 51 10.45 -3.93 -2.26
N ALA A 52 9.59 -4.59 -3.03
CA ALA A 52 9.23 -4.12 -4.37
C ALA A 52 8.60 -2.71 -4.33
N HIS A 53 7.72 -2.43 -3.37
CA HIS A 53 7.16 -1.09 -3.16
C HIS A 53 8.24 -0.05 -2.89
N LEU A 54 9.16 -0.35 -1.96
CA LEU A 54 10.26 0.54 -1.61
C LEU A 54 11.16 0.82 -2.82
N LEU A 55 11.58 -0.21 -3.55
CA LEU A 55 12.41 -0.06 -4.74
C LEU A 55 11.68 0.73 -5.84
N ALA A 56 10.40 0.46 -6.06
CA ALA A 56 9.60 1.19 -7.03
C ALA A 56 9.38 2.65 -6.64
N ALA A 57 9.18 2.95 -5.35
CA ALA A 57 9.08 4.33 -4.87
C ALA A 57 10.39 5.09 -5.05
N LEU A 58 11.54 4.47 -4.74
CA LEU A 58 12.85 5.06 -4.97
C LEU A 58 13.11 5.28 -6.46
N ALA A 59 12.81 4.30 -7.30
CA ALA A 59 12.87 4.44 -8.75
C ALA A 59 11.99 5.61 -9.22
N GLY A 60 10.76 5.72 -8.71
CA GLY A 60 9.85 6.83 -8.97
C GLY A 60 10.45 8.21 -8.72
N VAL A 61 11.02 8.40 -7.53
CA VAL A 61 11.68 9.66 -7.15
C VAL A 61 12.84 9.97 -8.09
N ILE A 62 13.69 8.98 -8.38
CA ILE A 62 14.80 9.14 -9.32
C ILE A 62 14.27 9.50 -10.70
N GLY A 63 13.25 8.81 -11.22
CA GLY A 63 12.65 9.07 -12.52
C GLY A 63 12.13 10.49 -12.65
N VAL A 64 11.39 10.98 -11.65
CA VAL A 64 10.85 12.35 -11.65
C VAL A 64 11.96 13.40 -11.59
N ILE A 65 12.98 13.21 -10.75
CA ILE A 65 14.13 14.13 -10.68
C ILE A 65 14.90 14.12 -12.00
N SER A 66 15.11 12.96 -12.61
CA SER A 66 15.79 12.84 -13.91
C SER A 66 15.02 13.53 -15.04
N ILE A 67 13.67 13.47 -15.04
CA ILE A 67 12.84 14.24 -15.98
C ILE A 67 13.06 15.74 -15.78
N GLN A 68 13.02 16.23 -14.54
CA GLN A 68 13.15 17.66 -14.23
C GLN A 68 14.55 18.22 -14.53
N THR A 69 15.58 17.40 -14.34
CA THR A 69 16.98 17.79 -14.57
C THR A 69 17.49 17.52 -15.98
N GLY A 70 16.66 16.89 -16.83
CA GLY A 70 17.07 16.46 -18.18
C GLY A 70 18.17 15.38 -18.17
N ALA A 71 18.38 14.71 -17.04
CA ALA A 71 19.42 13.70 -16.89
C ALA A 71 18.95 12.34 -17.41
N GLY A 72 19.84 11.57 -18.05
CA GLY A 72 19.54 10.22 -18.53
C GLY A 72 18.68 10.18 -19.79
N THR A 73 18.13 9.01 -20.12
CA THR A 73 17.30 8.84 -21.33
C THR A 73 15.82 9.03 -21.00
N PRO A 74 15.04 9.69 -21.89
CA PRO A 74 13.61 9.91 -21.66
C PRO A 74 12.84 8.61 -21.36
N ALA A 75 13.13 7.53 -22.10
CA ALA A 75 12.48 6.24 -21.91
C ALA A 75 12.72 5.63 -20.52
N LEU A 76 13.96 5.71 -20.01
CA LEU A 76 14.30 5.16 -18.69
C LEU A 76 13.64 5.99 -17.58
N ASN A 77 13.68 7.32 -17.71
CA ASN A 77 13.08 8.22 -16.74
C ASN A 77 11.57 8.02 -16.60
N TRP A 78 10.87 7.87 -17.74
CA TRP A 78 9.45 7.55 -17.76
C TRP A 78 9.15 6.18 -17.16
N THR A 79 9.96 5.17 -17.46
CA THR A 79 9.81 3.83 -16.86
C THR A 79 9.90 3.88 -15.34
N PHE A 80 10.87 4.62 -14.82
CA PHE A 80 11.05 4.82 -13.38
C PHE A 80 9.89 5.61 -12.76
N ALA A 81 9.45 6.68 -13.40
CA ALA A 81 8.27 7.45 -12.95
C ALA A 81 7.01 6.58 -12.90
N ILE A 82 6.75 5.76 -13.92
CA ILE A 82 5.60 4.83 -13.98
C ILE A 82 5.71 3.76 -12.89
N ALA A 83 6.90 3.21 -12.65
CA ALA A 83 7.11 2.25 -11.56
C ALA A 83 6.77 2.88 -10.20
N GLY A 84 7.22 4.11 -9.95
CA GLY A 84 6.87 4.89 -8.77
C GLY A 84 5.37 5.14 -8.63
N GLY A 85 4.74 5.64 -9.70
CA GLY A 85 3.30 5.88 -9.75
C GLY A 85 2.50 4.61 -9.45
N THR A 86 2.92 3.47 -10.02
CA THR A 86 2.29 2.17 -9.78
C THR A 86 2.41 1.76 -8.31
N SER A 87 3.56 2.00 -7.66
CA SER A 87 3.74 1.74 -6.22
C SER A 87 2.78 2.58 -5.38
N VAL A 88 2.65 3.87 -5.68
CA VAL A 88 1.75 4.80 -4.98
C VAL A 88 0.28 4.40 -5.17
N ILE A 89 -0.16 4.11 -6.40
CA ILE A 89 -1.54 3.69 -6.68
C ILE A 89 -1.85 2.35 -6.00
N SER A 90 -0.90 1.41 -6.05
CA SER A 90 -1.03 0.11 -5.37
C SER A 90 -1.15 0.26 -3.85
N ALA A 91 -0.53 1.28 -3.26
CA ALA A 91 -0.66 1.59 -1.83
C ALA A 91 -2.06 2.06 -1.44
N PHE A 92 -2.64 2.98 -2.22
CA PHE A 92 -4.02 3.42 -2.02
C PHE A 92 -5.01 2.27 -2.23
N LEU A 93 -4.78 1.43 -3.26
CA LEU A 93 -5.56 0.23 -3.47
C LEU A 93 -5.45 -0.73 -2.27
N ALA A 94 -4.26 -0.91 -1.71
CA ALA A 94 -4.08 -1.73 -0.51
C ALA A 94 -4.85 -1.16 0.70
N ALA A 95 -4.83 0.16 0.91
CA ALA A 95 -5.60 0.81 1.97
C ALA A 95 -7.11 0.52 1.82
N ILE A 96 -7.64 0.59 0.59
CA ILE A 96 -9.04 0.24 0.28
C ILE A 96 -9.31 -1.25 0.56
N VAL A 97 -8.47 -2.14 0.04
CA VAL A 97 -8.64 -3.60 0.17
C VAL A 97 -8.58 -4.04 1.63
N TYR A 98 -7.66 -3.48 2.43
CA TYR A 98 -7.58 -3.79 3.85
C TYR A 98 -8.68 -3.12 4.65
N GLY A 99 -9.07 -1.89 4.32
CA GLY A 99 -10.12 -1.16 5.02
C GLY A 99 -11.52 -1.76 4.83
N LEU A 100 -11.83 -2.19 3.60
CA LEU A 100 -13.10 -2.84 3.25
C LEU A 100 -13.16 -4.33 3.63
N ARG A 101 -12.05 -4.93 4.06
CA ARG A 101 -12.05 -6.33 4.49
C ARG A 101 -12.94 -6.49 5.73
N PRO A 102 -13.93 -7.40 5.74
CA PRO A 102 -14.71 -7.71 6.94
C PRO A 102 -13.84 -8.08 8.14
N ASP A 103 -14.23 -7.69 9.35
CA ASP A 103 -13.41 -7.84 10.57
C ASP A 103 -13.18 -9.30 10.95
N ASP A 104 -14.18 -10.16 10.75
CA ASP A 104 -14.08 -11.62 10.88
C ASP A 104 -13.00 -12.20 9.96
N LYS A 105 -12.96 -11.77 8.70
CA LYS A 105 -11.92 -12.20 7.74
C LYS A 105 -10.55 -11.62 8.05
N TRP A 106 -10.50 -10.43 8.65
CA TRP A 106 -9.26 -9.84 9.14
C TRP A 106 -8.71 -10.67 10.31
N ASP A 107 -9.54 -10.97 11.30
CA ASP A 107 -9.15 -11.69 12.49
C ASP A 107 -8.75 -13.12 12.19
N ALA A 108 -9.50 -13.84 11.35
CA ALA A 108 -9.14 -15.19 10.92
C ALA A 108 -7.73 -15.26 10.30
N ARG A 109 -7.29 -14.19 9.63
CA ARG A 109 -5.99 -14.16 8.94
C ARG A 109 -4.86 -13.62 9.80
N PHE A 110 -5.09 -12.57 10.55
CA PHE A 110 -4.03 -11.81 11.25
C PHE A 110 -4.09 -11.94 12.77
N ASN A 111 -5.25 -12.29 13.33
CA ASN A 111 -5.49 -12.42 14.76
C ASN A 111 -6.25 -13.72 15.13
N PRO A 112 -5.85 -14.93 14.64
CA PRO A 112 -6.65 -16.15 14.79
C PRO A 112 -6.91 -16.58 16.26
N HIS A 113 -6.06 -16.14 17.19
CA HIS A 113 -6.19 -16.38 18.62
C HIS A 113 -6.27 -15.07 19.43
N GLY A 114 -6.54 -13.95 18.75
CA GLY A 114 -6.56 -12.60 19.32
C GLY A 114 -7.96 -12.16 19.77
N LYS A 115 -8.04 -10.95 20.32
CA LYS A 115 -9.33 -10.30 20.58
C LYS A 115 -9.99 -9.92 19.26
N PRO A 116 -11.33 -10.02 19.15
CA PRO A 116 -12.05 -9.56 17.96
C PRO A 116 -11.74 -8.11 17.64
N THR A 117 -11.35 -7.86 16.39
CA THR A 117 -11.18 -6.53 15.83
C THR A 117 -12.55 -5.90 15.64
N ARG A 118 -12.70 -4.64 16.04
CA ARG A 118 -13.85 -3.82 15.69
C ARG A 118 -13.35 -2.59 14.93
N SER A 119 -13.57 -2.58 13.62
CA SER A 119 -13.26 -1.44 12.78
C SER A 119 -14.24 -0.32 13.06
N GLY A 120 -13.70 0.84 13.41
CA GLY A 120 -14.49 2.06 13.57
C GLY A 120 -14.58 2.88 12.28
N TRP A 121 -15.39 3.93 12.34
CA TRP A 121 -15.50 4.99 11.33
C TRP A 121 -14.17 5.53 10.77
N PRO A 122 -13.07 5.66 11.56
CA PRO A 122 -11.80 6.12 11.02
C PRO A 122 -11.25 5.26 9.85
N VAL A 123 -11.51 3.95 9.87
CA VAL A 123 -11.12 3.07 8.75
C VAL A 123 -11.88 3.46 7.48
N VAL A 124 -13.17 3.74 7.58
CA VAL A 124 -14.02 4.13 6.46
C VAL A 124 -13.57 5.46 5.85
N ILE A 125 -13.26 6.45 6.70
CA ILE A 125 -12.75 7.75 6.25
C ILE A 125 -11.43 7.57 5.48
N LEU A 126 -10.51 6.75 5.99
CA LEU A 126 -9.26 6.46 5.28
C LEU A 126 -9.50 5.76 3.94
N VAL A 127 -10.49 4.87 3.84
CA VAL A 127 -10.87 4.23 2.57
C VAL A 127 -11.40 5.27 1.58
N ILE A 128 -12.27 6.17 2.01
CA ILE A 128 -12.83 7.25 1.16
C ILE A 128 -11.71 8.16 0.66
N LEU A 129 -10.81 8.60 1.55
CA LEU A 129 -9.68 9.44 1.18
C LEU A 129 -8.72 8.71 0.23
N SER A 130 -8.46 7.42 0.48
CA SER A 130 -7.63 6.59 -0.40
C SER A 130 -8.22 6.48 -1.80
N LEU A 131 -9.54 6.32 -1.90
CA LEU A 131 -10.23 6.26 -3.18
C LEU A 131 -10.19 7.60 -3.90
N LEU A 132 -10.54 8.70 -3.22
CA LEU A 132 -10.54 10.04 -3.79
C LEU A 132 -9.15 10.41 -4.34
N ILE A 133 -8.13 10.29 -3.50
CA ILE A 133 -6.76 10.68 -3.84
C ILE A 133 -6.16 9.70 -4.84
N GLY A 134 -6.31 8.39 -4.62
CA GLY A 134 -5.76 7.37 -5.51
C GLY A 134 -6.33 7.44 -6.92
N THR A 135 -7.65 7.63 -7.06
CA THR A 135 -8.29 7.82 -8.36
C THR A 135 -7.88 9.15 -9.00
N GLY A 136 -7.81 10.24 -8.23
CA GLY A 136 -7.33 11.53 -8.75
C GLY A 136 -5.91 11.45 -9.30
N LEU A 137 -5.01 10.75 -8.60
CA LEU A 137 -3.63 10.54 -9.03
C LEU A 137 -3.54 9.67 -10.28
N LEU A 138 -4.34 8.60 -10.35
CA LEU A 138 -4.43 7.74 -11.53
C LEU A 138 -4.92 8.54 -12.75
N MET A 139 -5.96 9.36 -12.59
CA MET A 139 -6.49 10.21 -13.65
C MET A 139 -5.48 11.25 -14.13
N ALA A 140 -4.77 11.91 -13.21
CA ALA A 140 -3.69 12.84 -13.56
C ALA A 140 -2.58 12.14 -14.35
N GLY A 141 -2.15 10.95 -13.91
CA GLY A 141 -1.15 10.16 -14.61
C GLY A 141 -1.57 9.78 -16.03
N LEU A 142 -2.82 9.36 -16.23
CA LEU A 142 -3.36 9.06 -17.55
C LEU A 142 -3.42 10.29 -18.45
N ALA A 143 -3.89 11.42 -17.92
CA ALA A 143 -3.98 12.68 -18.67
C ALA A 143 -2.61 13.13 -19.20
N ILE A 144 -1.59 13.13 -18.32
CA ILE A 144 -0.22 13.49 -18.70
C ILE A 144 0.33 12.50 -19.73
N SER A 145 0.07 11.21 -19.55
CA SER A 145 0.54 10.17 -20.48
C SER A 145 -0.05 10.37 -21.88
N PHE A 146 -1.36 10.63 -21.97
CA PHE A 146 -2.00 10.89 -23.26
C PHE A 146 -1.52 12.18 -23.91
N GLN A 147 -1.41 13.25 -23.15
CA GLN A 147 -0.88 14.52 -23.67
C GLN A 147 0.52 14.32 -24.27
N THR A 148 1.42 13.71 -23.51
CA THR A 148 2.80 13.44 -23.95
C THR A 148 2.83 12.55 -25.20
N PHE A 149 1.99 11.50 -25.24
CA PHE A 149 1.90 10.62 -26.39
C PHE A 149 1.44 11.37 -27.65
N PHE A 150 0.34 12.12 -27.58
CA PHE A 150 -0.17 12.85 -28.73
C PHE A 150 0.77 13.96 -29.20
N GLU A 151 1.41 14.70 -28.29
CA GLU A 151 2.44 15.70 -28.63
C GLU A 151 3.58 15.06 -29.43
N SER A 152 4.11 13.93 -28.95
CA SER A 152 5.20 13.22 -29.66
C SER A 152 4.80 12.75 -31.06
N GLN A 153 3.55 12.31 -31.25
CA GLN A 153 3.03 11.86 -32.55
C GLN A 153 2.85 13.03 -33.53
N VAL A 154 2.36 14.18 -33.05
CA VAL A 154 2.18 15.38 -33.87
C VAL A 154 3.54 15.93 -34.32
N GLU A 155 4.54 15.93 -33.43
CA GLU A 155 5.90 16.35 -33.76
C GLU A 155 6.54 15.42 -34.81
N ALA A 156 6.40 14.10 -34.65
CA ALA A 156 6.88 13.13 -35.63
C ALA A 156 6.22 13.33 -37.01
N ALA A 157 4.92 13.59 -37.05
CA ALA A 157 4.20 13.87 -38.30
C ALA A 157 4.69 15.16 -38.97
N ARG A 158 4.93 16.23 -38.19
CA ARG A 158 5.50 17.48 -38.72
C ARG A 158 6.89 17.28 -39.30
N ALA A 159 7.75 16.52 -38.62
CA ALA A 159 9.11 16.23 -39.08
C ALA A 159 9.15 15.44 -40.40
N LEU A 160 8.16 14.57 -40.67
CA LEU A 160 8.04 13.84 -41.94
C LEU A 160 7.50 14.69 -43.10
N SER A 161 6.83 15.81 -42.79
CA SER A 161 6.23 16.70 -43.79
C SER A 161 7.16 17.82 -44.27
N GLN A 162 8.32 17.98 -43.64
CA GLN A 162 9.38 18.91 -44.03
C GLN A 162 10.49 18.19 -44.80
#